data_AF-A0A1H4I0T1-F1
#
_entry.id   AF-A0A1H4I0T1-F1
#
_cell.length_a   1.000
_cell.length_b   1.000
_cell.length_c   1.000
_cell.angle_alpha   90.00
_cell.angle_beta   90.00
_cell.angle_gamma   90.00
#
_symmetry.space_group_name_H-M   'P 1'
#
loop_
_entity.id
_entity.type
_entity.pdbx_description
1 polymer ?
#
loop_
_entity_poly.entity_id
_entity_poly.type
_entity_poly.pdbx_seq_one_letter_code
_entity_poly.pdbx_strand_id
1 'polypeptide(L)'
;MSTISSYLPDIVDYAVSAGITVRSNTLRKEQTEFVCPWCENTLSKGKYKLTLNRSRGVFRCFTCGINGGVIDFIQHVEQKSREEVLKNLREKSGLDEKLHQKKQAKKHPAERLNTSQLGLIGFRDSRTPRLRYGDYTYRKSLNEWIWAEWTRFIDCKKREALAHLIYSIQINQYQQALDDINQMSKDIDYDLLPEVFEAYGCGNQPRTWAIGVHKWVDSLQDSYLKTIENIK
;
A
#
# COMPACT_ATOMS: atom_id res chain seq x y z
N MET A 1 5.54 14.81 30.18
CA MET A 1 5.38 13.61 29.33
C MET A 1 4.87 14.09 27.97
N SER A 2 5.77 14.22 26.99
CA SER A 2 5.44 14.76 25.68
C SER A 2 4.69 13.70 24.87
N THR A 3 3.36 13.70 24.95
CA THR A 3 2.52 12.99 23.99
C THR A 3 2.80 13.58 22.62
N ILE A 4 3.38 12.78 21.73
CA ILE A 4 3.37 13.05 20.29
C ILE A 4 1.90 13.32 19.97
N SER A 5 1.56 14.58 19.70
CA SER A 5 0.22 14.96 19.30
C SER A 5 -0.06 14.22 18.00
N SER A 6 -0.80 13.12 18.10
CA SER A 6 -1.22 12.35 16.94
C SER A 6 -2.12 13.27 16.16
N TYR A 7 -1.67 13.73 14.99
CA TYR A 7 -2.49 14.51 14.04
C TYR A 7 -3.64 13.68 13.46
N LEU A 8 -3.72 12.40 13.84
CA LEU A 8 -4.83 11.52 13.51
C LEU A 8 -6.01 11.82 14.45
N PRO A 9 -7.21 12.05 13.89
CA PRO A 9 -8.40 12.28 14.69
C PRO A 9 -8.84 10.99 15.39
N ASP A 10 -9.69 11.15 16.40
CA ASP A 10 -10.47 10.03 16.93
C ASP A 10 -11.38 9.47 15.83
N ILE A 11 -11.27 8.16 15.55
CA ILE A 11 -11.98 7.52 14.44
C ILE A 11 -13.50 7.57 14.60
N VAL A 12 -14.00 7.50 15.84
CA VAL A 12 -15.44 7.54 16.13
C VAL A 12 -15.96 8.96 15.97
N ASP A 13 -15.25 9.95 16.51
CA ASP A 13 -15.65 11.36 16.37
C ASP A 13 -15.59 11.81 14.91
N TYR A 14 -14.58 11.36 14.16
CA TYR A 14 -14.49 11.60 12.73
C TYR A 14 -15.70 10.98 12.00
N ALA A 15 -16.04 9.72 12.27
CA ALA A 15 -17.20 9.06 11.64
C ALA A 15 -18.53 9.78 11.90
N VAL A 16 -18.74 10.26 13.13
CA VAL A 16 -19.92 11.06 13.49
C VAL A 16 -19.92 12.40 12.74
N SER A 17 -18.79 13.09 12.68
CA SER A 17 -18.66 14.35 11.95
C SER A 17 -18.86 14.20 10.43
N ALA A 18 -18.53 13.02 9.89
CA ALA A 18 -18.75 12.66 8.50
C ALA A 18 -20.21 12.22 8.21
N GLY A 19 -21.10 12.25 9.20
CA GLY A 19 -22.52 11.92 9.02
C GLY A 19 -22.82 10.43 8.95
N ILE A 20 -21.89 9.55 9.34
CA ILE A 20 -22.13 8.09 9.31
C ILE A 20 -23.08 7.72 10.45
N THR A 21 -24.14 6.97 10.11
CA THR A 21 -25.19 6.63 11.08
C THR A 21 -24.66 5.72 12.19
N VAL A 22 -24.64 6.21 13.42
CA VAL A 22 -24.16 5.50 14.61
C VAL A 22 -25.28 4.79 15.37
N ARG A 23 -24.96 3.69 16.04
CA ARG A 23 -25.82 3.09 17.07
C ARG A 23 -25.60 3.83 18.39
N SER A 24 -26.53 4.72 18.72
CA SER A 24 -26.39 5.67 19.84
C SER A 24 -26.01 5.02 21.18
N ASN A 25 -26.55 3.84 21.49
CA ASN A 25 -26.25 3.10 22.72
C ASN A 25 -24.83 2.48 22.78
N THR A 26 -24.05 2.57 21.70
CA THR A 26 -22.66 2.11 21.64
C THR A 26 -21.64 3.24 21.64
N LEU A 27 -22.06 4.50 21.56
CA LEU A 27 -21.16 5.64 21.36
C LEU A 27 -20.10 5.82 22.47
N ARG A 28 -20.44 5.44 23.70
CA ARG A 28 -19.55 5.50 24.87
C ARG A 28 -18.72 4.23 25.07
N LYS A 29 -18.96 3.18 24.28
CA LYS A 29 -18.21 1.94 24.36
C LYS A 29 -16.89 2.08 23.62
N GLU A 30 -15.93 1.23 23.96
CA GLU A 30 -14.66 1.17 23.25
C GLU A 30 -14.85 0.77 21.78
N GLN A 31 -15.80 -0.15 21.53
CA GLN A 31 -16.26 -0.54 20.21
C GLN A 31 -17.62 0.10 19.93
N THR A 32 -17.64 1.04 19.00
CA THR A 32 -18.85 1.74 18.57
C THR A 32 -19.32 1.17 17.24
N GLU A 33 -20.63 0.94 17.12
CA GLU A 33 -21.24 0.32 15.95
C GLU A 33 -21.89 1.38 15.05
N PHE A 34 -21.69 1.23 13.74
CA PHE A 34 -22.17 2.12 12.70
C PHE A 34 -22.85 1.33 11.57
N VAL A 35 -23.70 2.01 10.82
CA VAL A 35 -24.15 1.55 9.51
C VAL A 35 -22.97 1.67 8.54
N CYS A 36 -22.64 0.59 7.84
CA CYS A 36 -21.56 0.60 6.85
C CYS A 36 -22.03 1.35 5.59
N PRO A 37 -21.39 2.47 5.20
CA PRO A 37 -21.80 3.21 4.01
C PRO A 37 -21.43 2.49 2.69
N TRP A 38 -20.55 1.49 2.76
CA TRP A 38 -20.07 0.75 1.58
C TRP A 38 -20.76 -0.60 1.36
N CYS A 39 -21.73 -0.94 2.22
CA CYS A 39 -22.55 -2.14 2.00
C CYS A 39 -23.84 -1.72 1.31
N GLU A 40 -23.98 -2.09 0.03
CA GLU A 40 -25.25 -2.01 -0.68
C GLU A 40 -26.21 -3.07 -0.12
N ASN A 41 -26.85 -2.72 0.99
CA ASN A 41 -28.05 -3.34 1.56
C ASN A 41 -28.08 -4.88 1.63
N THR A 42 -26.96 -5.54 1.89
CA THR A 42 -26.94 -6.99 2.08
C THR A 42 -27.57 -7.31 3.44
N LEU A 43 -28.82 -7.76 3.47
CA LEU A 43 -29.65 -7.93 4.68
C LEU A 43 -29.15 -9.01 5.68
N SER A 44 -28.06 -9.72 5.38
CA SER A 44 -27.67 -10.95 6.10
C SER A 44 -27.21 -10.80 7.57
N LYS A 45 -26.87 -9.59 8.05
CA LYS A 45 -26.26 -9.39 9.40
C LYS A 45 -26.80 -8.17 10.18
N GLY A 46 -28.00 -7.70 9.88
CA GLY A 46 -28.62 -6.55 10.58
C GLY A 46 -28.07 -5.17 10.16
N LYS A 47 -28.59 -4.09 10.75
CA LYS A 47 -28.35 -2.70 10.28
C LYS A 47 -26.94 -2.16 10.60
N TYR A 48 -26.38 -2.51 11.76
CA TYR A 48 -25.09 -1.99 12.25
C TYR A 48 -24.01 -3.06 12.10
N LYS A 49 -23.18 -2.92 11.06
CA LYS A 49 -22.22 -3.95 10.61
C LYS A 49 -20.77 -3.49 10.63
N LEU A 50 -20.57 -2.20 10.81
CA LEU A 50 -19.28 -1.54 10.87
C LEU A 50 -18.96 -1.25 12.33
N THR A 51 -17.83 -1.76 12.81
CA THR A 51 -17.36 -1.51 14.18
C THR A 51 -16.09 -0.69 14.13
N LEU A 52 -16.06 0.39 14.91
CA LEU A 52 -14.90 1.26 15.10
C LEU A 52 -14.43 1.10 16.54
N ASN A 53 -13.12 0.86 16.73
CA ASN A 53 -12.52 0.80 18.05
C ASN A 53 -11.74 2.10 18.33
N ARG A 54 -12.14 2.81 19.39
CA ARG A 54 -11.59 4.12 19.76
C ARG A 54 -10.14 4.04 20.26
N SER A 55 -9.82 3.03 21.07
CA SER A 55 -8.49 2.88 21.68
C SER A 55 -7.43 2.41 20.67
N ARG A 56 -7.81 1.51 19.77
CA ARG A 56 -6.94 0.91 18.76
C ARG A 56 -6.89 1.72 17.47
N GLY A 57 -7.82 2.64 17.25
CA GLY A 57 -7.90 3.44 16.02
C GLY A 57 -8.11 2.57 14.77
N VAL A 58 -8.87 1.48 14.88
CA VAL A 58 -9.13 0.54 13.79
C VAL A 58 -10.63 0.39 13.54
N PHE A 59 -10.99 0.02 12.32
CA PHE A 59 -12.35 -0.32 11.94
C PHE A 59 -12.42 -1.66 11.22
N ARG A 60 -13.59 -2.28 11.25
CA ARG A 60 -13.91 -3.48 10.48
C ARG A 60 -15.40 -3.55 10.17
N CYS A 61 -15.74 -3.87 8.93
CA CYS A 61 -17.08 -4.29 8.55
C CYS A 61 -17.16 -5.82 8.46
N PHE A 62 -18.11 -6.42 9.17
CA PHE A 62 -18.30 -7.88 9.20
C PHE A 62 -19.10 -8.43 8.01
N THR A 63 -19.51 -7.56 7.07
CA THR A 63 -20.25 -7.93 5.86
C THR A 63 -19.40 -7.81 4.61
N CYS A 64 -18.96 -6.60 4.24
CA CYS A 64 -18.11 -6.41 3.05
C CYS A 64 -16.62 -6.72 3.31
N GLY A 65 -16.21 -6.96 4.56
CA GLY A 65 -14.84 -7.32 4.90
C GLY A 65 -13.86 -6.15 4.98
N ILE A 66 -14.22 -4.96 4.50
CA ILE A 66 -13.37 -3.76 4.57
C ILE A 66 -12.96 -3.50 6.03
N ASN A 67 -11.67 -3.28 6.23
CA ASN A 67 -11.06 -3.03 7.53
C ASN A 67 -9.77 -2.20 7.36
N GLY A 68 -9.27 -1.62 8.46
CA GLY A 68 -8.06 -0.82 8.45
C GLY A 68 -7.92 0.07 9.68
N GLY A 69 -6.96 0.99 9.63
CA GLY A 69 -6.75 2.03 10.63
C GLY A 69 -7.52 3.33 10.34
N VAL A 70 -7.23 4.38 11.12
CA VAL A 70 -7.85 5.71 10.98
C VAL A 70 -7.66 6.29 9.57
N ILE A 71 -6.45 6.18 9.00
CA ILE A 71 -6.16 6.73 7.66
C ILE A 71 -6.96 6.00 6.60
N ASP A 72 -6.96 4.66 6.63
CA ASP A 72 -7.69 3.84 5.66
C ASP A 72 -9.20 4.13 5.74
N PHE A 73 -9.73 4.34 6.95
CA PHE A 73 -11.11 4.76 7.15
C PHE A 73 -11.42 6.08 6.45
N ILE A 74 -10.59 7.11 6.67
CA ILE A 74 -10.76 8.43 6.06
C ILE A 74 -10.63 8.35 4.54
N GLN A 75 -9.71 7.53 4.00
CA GLN A 75 -9.61 7.29 2.56
C GLN A 75 -10.92 6.73 1.98
N HIS A 76 -11.53 5.75 2.65
CA HIS A 76 -12.80 5.18 2.20
C HIS A 76 -13.99 6.14 2.32
N VAL A 77 -13.98 7.05 3.31
CA VAL A 77 -15.03 8.05 3.51
C VAL A 77 -14.88 9.21 2.52
N GLU A 78 -13.67 9.75 2.36
CA GLU A 78 -13.40 10.91 1.50
C GLU A 78 -13.15 10.54 0.04
N GLN A 79 -12.97 9.26 -0.30
CA GLN A 79 -12.56 8.76 -1.61
C GLN A 79 -11.27 9.43 -2.13
N LYS A 80 -10.31 9.65 -1.23
CA LYS A 80 -9.03 10.29 -1.52
C LYS A 80 -7.86 9.34 -1.38
N SER A 81 -6.74 9.70 -2.00
CA SER A 81 -5.49 8.95 -1.83
C SER A 81 -4.98 9.08 -0.39
N ARG A 82 -4.16 8.11 0.04
CA ARG A 82 -3.53 8.13 1.38
C ARG A 82 -2.73 9.40 1.62
N GLU A 83 -2.04 9.87 0.59
CA GLU A 83 -1.17 11.04 0.62
C GLU A 83 -1.98 12.32 0.79
N GLU A 84 -3.09 12.44 0.07
CA GLU A 84 -4.03 13.55 0.19
C GLU A 84 -4.65 13.61 1.59
N VAL A 85 -5.11 12.46 2.12
CA VAL A 85 -5.64 12.37 3.48
C VAL A 85 -4.60 12.80 4.50
N LEU A 86 -3.39 12.27 4.41
CA LEU A 86 -2.30 12.60 5.31
C LEU A 86 -1.92 14.08 5.25
N LYS A 87 -1.86 14.66 4.05
CA LYS A 87 -1.61 16.10 3.85
C LYS A 87 -2.71 16.93 4.52
N ASN A 88 -3.98 16.61 4.27
CA ASN A 88 -5.11 17.34 4.85
C ASN A 88 -5.11 17.27 6.38
N LEU A 89 -4.79 16.11 6.97
CA LEU A 89 -4.72 15.96 8.43
C LEU A 89 -3.57 16.76 9.05
N ARG A 90 -2.41 16.82 8.38
CA ARG A 90 -1.28 17.64 8.81
C ARG A 90 -1.63 19.12 8.78
N GLU A 91 -2.20 19.60 7.67
CA GLU A 91 -2.62 20.99 7.51
C GLU A 91 -3.67 21.39 8.56
N LYS A 92 -4.69 20.55 8.81
CA LYS A 92 -5.69 20.76 9.86
C LYS A 92 -5.10 20.81 11.27
N SER A 93 -3.99 20.10 11.51
CA SER A 93 -3.29 20.09 12.80
C SER A 93 -2.28 21.23 12.96
N GLY A 94 -2.18 22.15 11.99
CA GLY A 94 -1.21 23.24 11.98
C GLY A 94 0.23 22.79 11.70
N LEU A 95 0.42 21.58 11.18
CA LEU A 95 1.74 21.10 10.75
C LEU A 95 2.06 21.68 9.37
N ASP A 96 3.18 22.41 9.28
CA ASP A 96 3.67 22.94 8.02
C ASP A 96 4.13 21.79 7.09
N GLU A 97 3.37 21.60 6.01
CA GLU A 97 3.62 20.59 5.00
C GLU A 97 4.98 20.77 4.31
N LYS A 98 5.41 22.01 4.05
CA LYS A 98 6.72 22.30 3.43
C LYS A 98 7.85 21.90 4.37
N LEU A 99 7.71 22.21 5.66
CA LEU A 99 8.68 21.78 6.67
C LEU A 99 8.71 20.27 6.81
N HIS A 100 7.55 19.60 6.77
CA HIS A 100 7.47 18.14 6.78
C HIS A 100 8.21 17.53 5.60
N GLN A 101 7.91 17.97 4.37
CA GLN A 101 8.56 17.49 3.15
C GLN A 101 10.07 17.72 3.19
N LYS A 102 10.52 18.89 3.64
CA LYS A 102 11.94 19.20 3.81
C LYS A 102 12.62 18.25 4.80
N LYS A 103 11.95 17.88 5.89
CA LYS A 103 12.46 16.89 6.86
C LYS A 103 12.53 15.50 6.25
N GLN A 104 11.53 15.07 5.48
CA GLN A 104 11.55 13.77 4.81
C GLN A 104 12.63 13.71 3.73
N ALA A 105 12.85 14.79 2.98
CA ALA A 105 13.88 14.86 1.94
C ALA A 105 15.31 14.76 2.50
N LYS A 106 15.52 15.14 3.76
CA LYS A 106 16.81 14.99 4.45
C LYS A 106 17.08 13.56 4.93
N LYS A 107 16.04 12.73 5.06
CA LYS A 107 16.20 11.34 5.48
C LYS A 107 16.74 10.52 4.32
N HIS A 108 17.51 9.50 4.66
CA HIS A 108 17.91 8.52 3.66
C HIS A 108 16.67 7.77 3.14
N PRO A 109 16.59 7.38 1.85
CA PRO A 109 15.46 6.61 1.33
C PRO A 109 15.11 5.36 2.14
N ALA A 110 16.11 4.59 2.60
CA ALA A 110 15.92 3.45 3.50
C ALA A 110 15.20 3.80 4.84
N GLU A 111 15.37 5.02 5.34
CA GLU A 111 14.71 5.46 6.58
C GLU A 111 13.22 5.77 6.38
N ARG A 112 12.79 5.89 5.12
CA ARG A 112 11.39 6.10 4.74
C ARG A 112 10.64 4.78 4.58
N LEU A 113 11.34 3.66 4.49
CA LEU A 113 10.73 2.33 4.40
C LEU A 113 10.01 1.97 5.71
N ASN A 114 8.79 1.46 5.55
CA ASN A 114 7.97 0.99 6.65
C ASN A 114 8.42 -0.40 7.13
N THR A 115 7.90 -0.86 8.27
CA THR A 115 8.28 -2.16 8.85
C THR A 115 7.93 -3.36 7.95
N SER A 116 6.83 -3.27 7.19
CA SER A 116 6.42 -4.32 6.25
C SER A 116 7.42 -4.42 5.09
N GLN A 117 7.77 -3.29 4.48
CA GLN A 117 8.75 -3.19 3.38
C GLN A 117 10.12 -3.72 3.81
N LEU A 118 10.57 -3.38 5.02
CA LEU A 118 11.79 -3.95 5.58
C LEU A 118 11.67 -5.47 5.79
N GLY A 119 10.52 -5.94 6.26
CA GLY A 119 10.24 -7.37 6.41
C GLY A 119 10.32 -8.15 5.09
N LEU A 120 9.86 -7.55 3.98
CA LEU A 120 9.90 -8.16 2.64
C LEU A 120 11.33 -8.44 2.14
N ILE A 121 12.29 -7.61 2.54
CA ILE A 121 13.73 -7.83 2.24
C ILE A 121 14.45 -8.60 3.37
N GLY A 122 13.70 -9.22 4.28
CA GLY A 122 14.26 -10.00 5.39
C GLY A 122 14.88 -9.15 6.50
N PHE A 123 14.74 -7.82 6.46
CA PHE A 123 15.26 -6.93 7.47
C PHE A 123 14.25 -6.77 8.62
N ARG A 124 14.56 -7.38 9.76
CA ARG A 124 13.79 -7.12 10.98
C ARG A 124 14.14 -5.74 11.48
N ASP A 125 13.15 -4.86 11.53
CA ASP A 125 13.33 -3.47 11.96
C ASP A 125 13.77 -3.41 13.42
N SER A 126 15.08 -3.47 13.63
CA SER A 126 15.73 -3.33 14.93
C SER A 126 16.25 -1.91 15.13
N ARG A 127 15.75 -0.90 14.38
CA ARG A 127 16.10 0.52 14.50
C ARG A 127 15.57 1.08 15.83
N THR A 128 16.09 0.54 16.92
CA THR A 128 15.85 0.98 18.29
C THR A 128 16.44 2.39 18.48
N PRO A 129 15.99 3.14 19.49
CA PRO A 129 16.61 4.42 19.84
C PRO A 129 18.13 4.33 20.03
N ARG A 130 18.68 3.18 20.43
CA ARG A 130 20.13 2.96 20.55
C ARG A 130 20.89 3.05 19.23
N LEU A 131 20.31 2.61 18.12
CA LEU A 131 20.87 2.80 16.77
C LEU A 131 20.86 4.26 16.32
N ARG A 132 20.03 5.14 16.93
CA ARG A 132 20.04 6.59 16.64
C ARG A 132 21.25 7.31 17.25
N TYR A 133 21.91 6.72 18.25
CA TYR A 133 23.07 7.29 18.95
C TYR A 133 24.39 6.54 18.66
N GLY A 134 24.38 5.56 17.73
CA GLY A 134 25.56 4.81 17.33
C GLY A 134 26.45 5.52 16.31
N ASP A 135 27.54 4.85 15.92
CA ASP A 135 28.49 5.29 14.90
C ASP A 135 27.77 5.72 13.60
N TYR A 136 27.98 6.97 13.21
CA TYR A 136 27.41 7.57 12.00
C TYR A 136 27.77 6.78 10.74
N THR A 137 29.00 6.26 10.67
CA THR A 137 29.51 5.53 9.49
C THR A 137 28.76 4.21 9.34
N TYR A 138 28.61 3.45 10.42
CA TYR A 138 27.82 2.23 10.45
C TYR A 138 26.38 2.47 10.01
N ARG A 139 25.72 3.51 10.55
CA ARG A 139 24.33 3.85 10.17
C ARG A 139 24.22 4.19 8.68
N LYS A 140 25.16 4.97 8.15
CA LYS A 140 25.18 5.32 6.73
C LYS A 140 25.31 4.06 5.87
N SER A 141 26.31 3.23 6.13
CA SER A 141 26.53 1.99 5.38
C SER A 141 25.35 1.03 5.46
N LEU A 142 24.72 0.91 6.65
CA LEU A 142 23.51 0.10 6.82
C LEU A 142 22.35 0.62 5.96
N ASN A 143 22.11 1.94 5.99
CA ASN A 143 21.05 2.56 5.20
C ASN A 143 21.28 2.40 3.68
N GLU A 144 22.53 2.52 3.21
CA GLU A 144 22.89 2.27 1.81
C GLU A 144 22.60 0.82 1.41
N TRP A 145 23.01 -0.15 2.25
CA TRP A 145 22.76 -1.56 2.00
C TRP A 145 21.25 -1.89 1.98
N ILE A 146 20.49 -1.41 2.97
CA ILE A 146 19.03 -1.59 3.01
C ILE A 146 18.39 -1.04 1.73
N TRP A 147 18.82 0.16 1.29
CA TRP A 147 18.25 0.78 0.10
C TRP A 147 18.61 0.01 -1.18
N ALA A 148 19.85 -0.47 -1.30
CA ALA A 148 20.26 -1.30 -2.41
C ALA A 148 19.42 -2.59 -2.49
N GLU A 149 19.19 -3.23 -1.35
CA GLU A 149 18.42 -4.47 -1.29
C GLU A 149 16.93 -4.24 -1.59
N TRP A 150 16.35 -3.15 -1.08
CA TRP A 150 15.00 -2.72 -1.44
C TRP A 150 14.87 -2.42 -2.94
N THR A 151 15.84 -1.71 -3.51
CA THR A 151 15.84 -1.38 -4.95
C THR A 151 15.89 -2.65 -5.79
N ARG A 152 16.76 -3.60 -5.42
CA ARG A 152 16.85 -4.92 -6.07
C ARG A 152 15.54 -5.70 -5.99
N PHE A 153 14.90 -5.70 -4.83
CA PHE A 153 13.60 -6.32 -4.63
C PHE A 153 12.52 -5.70 -5.53
N ILE A 154 12.44 -4.37 -5.57
CA ILE A 154 11.52 -3.64 -6.45
C ILE A 154 11.78 -3.97 -7.92
N ASP A 155 13.04 -3.99 -8.36
CA ASP A 155 13.38 -4.34 -9.74
C ASP A 155 12.95 -5.78 -10.10
N CYS A 156 13.07 -6.72 -9.17
CA CYS A 156 12.52 -8.07 -9.35
C CYS A 156 10.99 -8.03 -9.50
N LYS A 157 10.28 -7.27 -8.64
CA LYS A 157 8.82 -7.16 -8.69
C LYS A 157 8.31 -6.45 -9.94
N LYS A 158 9.02 -5.45 -10.45
CA LYS A 158 8.73 -4.81 -11.74
C LYS A 158 8.83 -5.80 -12.91
N ARG A 159 9.87 -6.64 -12.93
CA ARG A 159 10.05 -7.66 -13.97
C ARG A 159 8.95 -8.73 -13.92
N GLU A 160 8.62 -9.18 -12.72
CA GLU A 160 7.52 -10.13 -12.47
C GLU A 160 6.18 -9.55 -12.97
N ALA A 161 5.84 -8.33 -12.56
CA ALA A 161 4.61 -7.66 -12.96
C ALA A 161 4.55 -7.42 -14.49
N LEU A 162 5.65 -7.02 -15.12
CA LEU A 162 5.72 -6.86 -16.57
C LEU A 162 5.53 -8.20 -17.30
N ALA A 163 6.15 -9.28 -16.82
CA ALA A 163 5.97 -10.60 -17.40
C ALA A 163 4.51 -11.06 -17.31
N HIS A 164 3.88 -10.87 -16.15
CA HIS A 164 2.46 -11.15 -15.95
C HIS A 164 1.59 -10.34 -16.92
N LEU A 165 1.87 -9.05 -17.10
CA LEU A 165 1.13 -8.22 -18.05
C LEU A 165 1.22 -8.76 -19.47
N ILE A 166 2.42 -9.03 -19.96
CA ILE A 166 2.65 -9.52 -21.34
C ILE A 166 1.92 -10.85 -21.54
N TYR A 167 2.13 -11.80 -20.64
CA TYR A 167 1.53 -13.13 -20.73
C TYR A 167 0.00 -13.06 -20.73
N SER A 168 -0.59 -12.28 -19.83
CA SER A 168 -2.04 -12.12 -19.73
C SER A 168 -2.63 -11.44 -20.96
N ILE A 169 -1.92 -10.50 -21.59
CA ILE A 169 -2.35 -9.92 -22.87
C ILE A 169 -2.39 -10.99 -23.97
N GLN A 170 -1.39 -11.87 -24.05
CA GLN A 170 -1.34 -12.94 -25.05
C GLN A 170 -2.52 -13.92 -24.91
N ILE A 171 -3.03 -14.14 -23.71
CA ILE A 171 -4.20 -15.00 -23.44
C ILE A 171 -5.53 -14.23 -23.31
N ASN A 172 -5.57 -12.95 -23.68
CA ASN A 172 -6.74 -12.06 -23.61
C ASN A 172 -7.33 -11.86 -22.19
N GLN A 173 -6.49 -11.94 -21.16
CA GLN A 173 -6.84 -11.74 -19.74
C GLN A 173 -6.27 -10.43 -19.16
N TYR A 174 -6.33 -9.34 -19.93
CA TYR A 174 -5.76 -8.05 -19.54
C TYR A 174 -6.30 -7.53 -18.20
N GLN A 175 -7.62 -7.61 -17.98
CA GLN A 175 -8.22 -7.11 -16.73
C GLN A 175 -7.70 -7.87 -15.50
N GLN A 176 -7.54 -9.19 -15.62
CA GLN A 176 -6.98 -10.01 -14.54
C GLN A 176 -5.54 -9.60 -14.22
N ALA A 177 -4.72 -9.29 -15.24
CA ALA A 177 -3.38 -8.78 -14.99
C ALA A 177 -3.37 -7.45 -14.23
N LEU A 178 -4.30 -6.54 -14.55
CA LEU A 178 -4.40 -5.29 -13.80
C LEU A 178 -4.75 -5.55 -12.34
N ASP A 179 -5.69 -6.45 -12.07
CA ASP A 179 -6.10 -6.80 -10.71
C ASP A 179 -4.93 -7.46 -9.95
N ASP A 180 -4.19 -8.36 -10.59
CA ASP A 180 -3.02 -9.03 -10.02
C ASP A 180 -1.89 -8.03 -9.73
N ILE A 181 -1.55 -7.14 -10.66
CA ILE A 181 -0.49 -6.13 -10.45
C ILE A 181 -0.90 -5.12 -9.37
N ASN A 182 -2.18 -4.77 -9.30
CA ASN A 182 -2.70 -3.96 -8.20
C ASN A 182 -2.58 -4.68 -6.86
N GLN A 183 -2.85 -5.99 -6.82
CA GLN A 183 -2.69 -6.78 -5.61
C GLN A 183 -1.21 -6.86 -5.22
N MET A 184 -0.30 -7.13 -6.16
CA MET A 184 1.14 -7.08 -5.93
C MET A 184 1.58 -5.74 -5.36
N SER A 185 1.10 -4.64 -5.94
CA SER A 185 1.41 -3.27 -5.50
C SER A 185 0.96 -3.01 -4.07
N LYS A 186 -0.23 -3.50 -3.69
CA LYS A 186 -0.75 -3.44 -2.32
C LYS A 186 0.09 -4.25 -1.35
N ASP A 187 0.49 -5.47 -1.74
CA ASP A 187 1.25 -6.37 -0.88
C ASP A 187 2.62 -5.81 -0.51
N ILE A 188 3.22 -5.00 -1.40
CA ILE A 188 4.54 -4.39 -1.20
C ILE A 188 4.50 -2.90 -0.82
N ASP A 189 3.32 -2.29 -0.76
CA ASP A 189 3.12 -0.85 -0.54
C ASP A 189 3.96 0.01 -1.51
N TYR A 190 3.92 -0.34 -2.80
CA TYR A 190 4.61 0.37 -3.89
C TYR A 190 3.83 0.19 -5.20
N ASP A 191 3.50 1.29 -5.87
CA ASP A 191 2.74 1.27 -7.11
C ASP A 191 3.62 0.82 -8.29
N LEU A 192 3.38 -0.40 -8.78
CA LEU A 192 4.10 -0.99 -9.90
C LEU A 192 3.55 -0.56 -11.26
N LEU A 193 2.28 -0.15 -11.34
CA LEU A 193 1.59 0.08 -12.62
C LEU A 193 2.27 1.12 -13.51
N PRO A 194 2.67 2.32 -13.01
CA PRO A 194 3.29 3.34 -13.84
C PRO A 194 4.54 2.83 -14.55
N GLU A 195 5.43 2.14 -13.81
CA GLU A 195 6.69 1.65 -14.37
C GLU A 195 6.51 0.43 -15.27
N VAL A 196 5.53 -0.42 -14.98
CA VAL A 196 5.19 -1.57 -15.85
C VAL A 196 4.60 -1.08 -17.17
N PHE A 197 3.67 -0.13 -17.14
CA PHE A 197 3.08 0.43 -18.36
C PHE A 197 4.07 1.24 -19.16
N GLU A 198 4.93 2.02 -18.50
CA GLU A 198 6.05 2.69 -19.18
C GLU A 198 6.92 1.64 -19.89
N ALA A 199 7.34 0.59 -19.18
CA ALA A 199 8.20 -0.46 -19.73
C ALA A 199 7.55 -1.22 -20.89
N TYR A 200 6.24 -1.50 -20.80
CA TYR A 200 5.48 -2.18 -21.85
C TYR A 200 5.24 -1.27 -23.07
N GLY A 201 4.92 0.00 -22.83
CA GLY A 201 4.53 0.97 -23.86
C GLY A 201 5.68 1.65 -24.59
N CYS A 202 6.93 1.45 -24.15
CA CYS A 202 8.11 2.15 -24.69
C CYS A 202 8.45 1.88 -26.17
N GLY A 203 7.70 1.06 -26.91
CA GLY A 203 7.83 0.90 -28.36
C GLY A 203 9.29 0.65 -28.82
N ASN A 204 9.90 1.65 -29.47
CA ASN A 204 11.25 1.57 -30.05
C ASN A 204 12.41 1.85 -29.08
N GLN A 205 12.14 2.29 -27.83
CA GLN A 205 13.18 2.50 -26.80
C GLN A 205 12.80 1.88 -25.45
N PRO A 206 12.54 0.56 -25.40
CA PRO A 206 12.26 -0.13 -24.15
C PRO A 206 13.47 -0.07 -23.23
N ARG A 207 13.21 0.09 -21.92
CA ARG A 207 14.26 -0.01 -20.91
C ARG A 207 14.99 -1.35 -21.07
N THR A 208 16.31 -1.35 -20.93
CA THR A 208 17.14 -2.55 -21.20
C THR A 208 16.70 -3.79 -20.42
N TRP A 209 16.20 -3.60 -19.20
CA TRP A 209 15.66 -4.69 -18.39
C TRP A 209 14.32 -5.25 -18.92
N ALA A 210 13.49 -4.41 -19.54
CA ALA A 210 12.19 -4.78 -20.09
C ALA A 210 12.35 -5.66 -21.34
N ILE A 211 13.36 -5.37 -22.18
CA ILE A 211 13.70 -6.19 -23.36
C ILE A 211 13.94 -7.65 -22.97
N GLY A 212 14.67 -7.88 -21.87
CA GLY A 212 14.93 -9.23 -21.37
C GLY A 212 13.66 -9.95 -20.94
N VAL A 213 12.69 -9.23 -20.36
CA VAL A 213 11.41 -9.79 -19.92
C VAL A 213 10.55 -10.18 -21.13
N HIS A 214 10.41 -9.31 -22.13
CA HIS A 214 9.69 -9.62 -23.37
C HIS A 214 10.23 -10.90 -24.03
N LYS A 215 11.55 -10.95 -24.27
CA LYS A 215 12.20 -12.12 -24.88
C LYS A 215 11.97 -13.41 -24.09
N TRP A 216 11.98 -13.32 -22.76
CA TRP A 216 11.76 -14.47 -21.90
C TRP A 216 10.32 -14.98 -21.97
N VAL A 217 9.32 -14.09 -21.93
CA VAL A 217 7.90 -14.46 -22.03
C VAL A 217 7.60 -15.06 -23.41
N ASP A 218 8.09 -14.45 -24.49
CA ASP A 218 7.90 -14.96 -25.85
C ASP A 218 8.51 -16.37 -25.99
N SER A 219 9.72 -16.58 -25.47
CA SER A 219 10.38 -17.90 -25.48
C SER A 219 9.61 -18.96 -24.69
N LEU A 220 8.98 -18.59 -23.57
CA LEU A 220 8.16 -19.51 -22.78
C LEU A 220 6.89 -19.90 -23.54
N GLN A 221 6.25 -18.94 -24.20
CA GLN A 221 5.06 -19.18 -25.02
C GLN A 221 5.38 -20.12 -26.18
N ASP A 222 6.46 -19.86 -26.92
CA ASP A 222 6.91 -20.72 -28.02
C ASP A 222 7.18 -22.15 -27.55
N SER A 223 7.84 -22.31 -26.40
CA SER A 223 8.11 -23.63 -25.82
C SER A 223 6.83 -24.36 -25.43
N TYR A 224 5.85 -23.65 -24.86
CA TYR A 224 4.57 -24.22 -24.48
C TYR A 224 3.75 -24.68 -25.70
N LEU A 225 3.67 -23.83 -26.74
CA LEU A 225 2.96 -24.16 -27.98
C LEU A 225 3.56 -25.38 -28.68
N LYS A 226 4.90 -25.46 -28.79
CA LYS A 226 5.60 -26.64 -29.33
C LYS A 226 5.31 -27.91 -28.53
N THR A 227 5.19 -27.79 -27.20
CA THR A 227 4.86 -28.94 -26.34
C THR A 227 3.44 -29.44 -26.60
N ILE A 228 2.47 -28.52 -26.77
CA ILE A 228 1.09 -28.89 -27.13
C ILE A 228 1.02 -29.56 -28.50
N GLU A 229 1.75 -29.04 -29.50
CA GLU A 229 1.79 -29.61 -30.85
C GLU A 229 2.35 -31.03 -30.86
N ASN A 230 3.37 -31.32 -30.05
CA ASN A 230 3.96 -32.65 -29.92
C ASN A 230 3.08 -33.66 -29.15
N ILE A 231 2.01 -33.21 -28.48
CA ILE A 231 1.05 -34.06 -27.75
C ILE A 231 -0.18 -34.39 -28.63
N LYS A 232 -0.37 -33.67 -29.74
CA LYS A 232 -1.45 -33.92 -30.71
C LYS A 232 -1.01 -34.89 -31.80
#